data_AF-A0A828SQ35-F1
#
_entry.id   AF-A0A828SQ35-F1
#
_cell.length_a   1.000
_cell.length_b   1.000
_cell.length_c   1.000
_cell.angle_alpha   90.00
_cell.angle_beta   90.00
_cell.angle_gamma   90.00
#
_symmetry.space_group_name_H-M   'P 1'
#
loop_
_entity.id
_entity.type
_entity.pdbx_description
1 polymer ?
#
loop_
_entity_poly.entity_id
_entity_poly.type
_entity_poly.pdbx_seq_one_letter_code
_entity_poly.pdbx_strand_id
1 'polypeptide(L)'
;MKQVRAWDFGATENEGDFTVGVREALGADGFTYIVDVTRGQLGPDNVNKRLEQTAKIDGKKVSVRLPQDPGQAGKSQASSFVKLLAGYSVIAKPISGDKLTRAQPFAAQVNVGNVRMLKGEWNKDFIDELRHFPNGTHDDQVDAASDAFNELHEGFEAFFADMGFAR
;
A
#
# COMPACT_ATOMS: atom_id res chain seq x y z
N MET A 1 12.89 11.25 5.69
CA MET A 1 12.09 10.81 4.53
C MET A 1 10.96 9.94 5.05
N LYS A 2 9.70 10.37 4.86
CA LYS A 2 8.52 9.56 5.23
C LYS A 2 8.41 8.41 4.24
N GLN A 3 8.17 7.20 4.73
CA GLN A 3 8.03 6.00 3.91
C GLN A 3 6.94 5.12 4.48
N VAL A 4 6.13 4.55 3.59
CA VAL A 4 5.04 3.65 3.94
C VAL A 4 5.14 2.42 3.04
N ARG A 5 4.96 1.23 3.62
CA ARG A 5 4.57 0.04 2.86
C ARG A 5 3.12 -0.29 3.18
N ALA A 6 2.25 -0.17 2.20
CA ALA A 6 0.88 -0.67 2.33
C ALA A 6 0.77 -2.06 1.71
N TRP A 7 -0.20 -2.81 2.21
CA TRP A 7 -0.46 -4.18 1.79
C TRP A 7 -1.86 -4.35 1.24
N ASP A 8 -1.99 -5.23 0.28
CA ASP A 8 -3.23 -5.88 -0.11
C ASP A 8 -3.04 -7.41 0.00
N PHE A 9 -4.05 -8.13 0.45
CA PHE A 9 -3.90 -9.53 0.87
C PHE A 9 -4.87 -10.46 0.14
N GLY A 10 -4.37 -11.13 -0.90
CA GLY A 10 -4.97 -12.37 -1.40
C GLY A 10 -4.97 -13.51 -0.36
N ALA A 11 -5.78 -14.55 -0.62
CA ALA A 11 -5.99 -15.66 0.31
C ALA A 11 -5.68 -17.05 -0.26
N THR A 12 -5.52 -17.17 -1.58
CA THR A 12 -5.40 -18.45 -2.29
C THR A 12 -4.00 -18.63 -2.88
N GLU A 13 -3.43 -19.82 -2.71
CA GLU A 13 -2.11 -20.14 -3.23
C GLU A 13 -2.18 -20.50 -4.73
N ASN A 14 -1.34 -19.87 -5.55
CA ASN A 14 -1.26 -20.07 -7.02
C ASN A 14 -2.54 -19.75 -7.83
N GLU A 15 -3.55 -19.12 -7.23
CA GLU A 15 -4.79 -18.72 -7.90
C GLU A 15 -5.38 -17.47 -7.23
N GLY A 16 -6.22 -16.73 -7.95
CA GLY A 16 -6.97 -15.58 -7.42
C GLY A 16 -6.11 -14.35 -7.20
N ASP A 17 -6.46 -13.58 -6.16
CA ASP A 17 -5.86 -12.29 -5.85
C ASP A 17 -4.44 -12.45 -5.29
N PHE A 18 -3.57 -11.49 -5.60
CA PHE A 18 -2.22 -11.46 -5.09
C PHE A 18 -2.19 -10.92 -3.66
N THR A 19 -1.28 -11.46 -2.84
CA THR A 19 -0.75 -10.69 -1.71
C THR A 19 0.32 -9.74 -2.24
N VAL A 20 0.10 -8.43 -2.08
CA VAL A 20 0.98 -7.38 -2.57
C VAL A 20 1.40 -6.45 -1.44
N GLY A 21 2.68 -6.07 -1.41
CA GLY A 21 3.18 -4.98 -0.58
C GLY A 21 3.88 -3.93 -1.45
N VAL A 22 3.35 -2.71 -1.49
CA VAL A 22 3.92 -1.58 -2.24
C VAL A 22 4.54 -0.60 -1.24
N ARG A 23 5.83 -0.29 -1.42
CA ARG A 23 6.54 0.71 -0.62
C ARG A 23 6.70 2.01 -1.38
N GLU A 24 6.25 3.08 -0.76
CA GLU A 24 6.41 4.44 -1.26
C GLU A 24 7.23 5.32 -0.31
N ALA A 25 7.89 6.32 -0.88
CA ALA A 25 8.67 7.32 -0.16
C ALA A 25 8.38 8.73 -0.67
N LEU A 26 8.25 9.69 0.24
CA LEU A 26 8.14 11.10 -0.12
C LEU A 26 9.54 11.72 -0.21
N GLY A 27 9.97 12.04 -1.43
CA GLY A 27 11.26 12.68 -1.69
C GLY A 27 11.32 14.11 -1.16
N ALA A 28 12.52 14.59 -0.86
CA ALA A 28 12.75 15.98 -0.47
C ALA A 28 12.49 16.98 -1.62
N ASP A 29 12.43 16.48 -2.86
CA ASP A 29 12.07 17.20 -4.07
C ASP A 29 10.55 17.28 -4.32
N GLY A 30 9.74 16.76 -3.39
CA GLY A 30 8.27 16.80 -3.45
C GLY A 30 7.64 15.69 -4.30
N PHE A 31 8.45 14.83 -4.93
CA PHE A 31 7.94 13.69 -5.70
C PHE A 31 7.66 12.49 -4.79
N THR A 32 6.66 11.69 -5.16
CA THR A 32 6.44 10.38 -4.54
C THR A 32 7.20 9.32 -5.32
N TYR A 33 7.91 8.43 -4.63
CA TYR A 33 8.69 7.37 -5.24
C TYR A 33 8.12 6.02 -4.84
N ILE A 34 7.71 5.21 -5.80
CA ILE A 34 7.49 3.78 -5.62
C ILE A 34 8.87 3.13 -5.57
N VAL A 35 9.23 2.64 -4.39
CA VAL A 35 10.57 2.16 -4.05
C VAL A 35 10.73 0.68 -4.33
N ASP A 36 9.71 -0.10 -3.98
CA ASP A 36 9.73 -1.55 -4.07
C ASP A 36 8.30 -2.08 -4.12
N VAL A 37 8.11 -3.14 -4.90
CA VAL A 37 6.86 -3.89 -4.96
C VAL A 37 7.19 -5.37 -4.80
N THR A 38 6.54 -5.99 -3.81
CA THR A 38 6.57 -7.44 -3.65
C THR A 38 5.18 -8.01 -3.89
N ARG A 39 5.06 -9.10 -4.66
CA ARG A 39 3.79 -9.80 -4.86
C ARG A 39 3.92 -11.32 -4.90
N GLY A 40 2.81 -12.02 -4.63
CA GLY A 40 2.65 -13.45 -4.87
C GLY A 40 1.25 -13.94 -4.51
N GLN A 41 0.77 -15.01 -5.15
CA GLN A 41 -0.46 -15.72 -4.76
C GLN A 41 -0.10 -16.76 -3.70
N LEU A 42 -0.41 -16.45 -2.44
CA LEU A 42 0.15 -17.13 -1.29
C LEU A 42 -0.96 -17.74 -0.43
N GLY A 43 -0.71 -18.93 0.11
CA GLY A 43 -1.50 -19.46 1.21
C GLY A 43 -1.25 -18.71 2.53
N PRO A 44 -2.12 -18.85 3.55
CA PRO A 44 -2.09 -18.06 4.78
C PRO A 44 -0.73 -18.03 5.51
N ASP A 45 -0.05 -19.17 5.60
CA ASP A 45 1.26 -19.26 6.25
C ASP A 45 2.35 -18.48 5.50
N ASN A 46 2.27 -18.48 4.17
CA ASN A 46 3.23 -17.78 3.31
C ASN A 46 2.95 -16.27 3.31
N VAL A 47 1.70 -15.83 3.49
CA VAL A 47 1.35 -14.41 3.72
C VAL A 47 2.04 -13.87 4.97
N ASN A 48 1.91 -14.56 6.11
CA ASN A 48 2.55 -14.14 7.37
C ASN A 48 4.07 -14.03 7.22
N LYS A 49 4.71 -15.05 6.64
CA LYS A 49 6.16 -15.06 6.40
C LYS A 49 6.58 -13.90 5.50
N ARG A 50 5.83 -13.65 4.43
CA ARG A 50 6.11 -12.57 3.47
C ARG A 50 6.02 -11.21 4.14
N LEU A 51 4.95 -10.96 4.90
CA LEU A 51 4.77 -9.72 5.65
C LEU A 51 5.93 -9.47 6.62
N GLU A 52 6.29 -10.47 7.43
CA GLU A 52 7.37 -10.36 8.42
C GLU A 52 8.75 -10.16 7.76
N GLN A 53 9.06 -10.93 6.72
CA GLN A 53 10.33 -10.83 6.00
C GLN A 53 10.48 -9.46 5.33
N THR A 54 9.44 -8.97 4.67
CA THR A 54 9.46 -7.66 4.03
C THR A 54 9.64 -6.55 5.06
N ALA A 55 8.94 -6.61 6.21
CA ALA A 55 9.13 -5.63 7.29
C ALA A 55 10.56 -5.64 7.83
N LYS A 56 11.18 -6.82 7.96
CA LYS A 56 12.60 -6.95 8.36
C LYS A 56 13.55 -6.30 7.35
N ILE A 57 13.33 -6.51 6.05
CA ILE A 57 14.15 -5.93 4.97
C ILE A 57 13.98 -4.41 4.92
N ASP A 58 12.75 -3.91 5.04
CA ASP A 58 12.45 -2.48 5.04
C ASP A 58 13.05 -1.76 6.25
N GLY A 59 13.07 -2.43 7.40
CA GLY A 59 13.52 -1.91 8.67
C GLY A 59 12.51 -0.97 9.33
N LYS A 60 12.80 -0.60 10.58
CA LYS A 60 11.86 0.10 11.48
C LYS A 60 11.49 1.53 11.08
N LYS A 61 12.14 2.10 10.06
CA LYS A 61 11.87 3.47 9.58
C LYS A 61 10.72 3.53 8.55
N VAL A 62 10.25 2.38 8.09
CA VAL A 62 9.12 2.27 7.17
C VAL A 62 7.88 1.93 7.98
N SER A 63 6.83 2.74 7.86
CA SER A 63 5.54 2.43 8.46
C SER A 63 4.83 1.36 7.63
N VAL A 64 4.22 0.38 8.29
CA VAL A 64 3.44 -0.68 7.63
C VAL A 64 1.96 -0.34 7.72
N ARG A 65 1.30 -0.15 6.59
CA ARG A 65 -0.13 0.11 6.48
C ARG A 65 -0.86 -1.19 6.12
N LEU A 66 -1.78 -1.62 6.98
CA LEU A 66 -2.55 -2.86 6.83
C LEU A 66 -4.03 -2.51 6.57
N PRO A 67 -4.68 -3.12 5.58
CA PRO A 67 -6.11 -3.02 5.40
C PRO A 67 -6.82 -3.78 6.52
N GLN A 68 -8.00 -3.31 6.90
CA GLN A 68 -8.88 -4.00 7.84
C GLN A 68 -10.30 -4.03 7.28
N ASP A 69 -10.75 -5.19 6.85
CA ASP A 69 -12.15 -5.35 6.48
C ASP A 69 -13.05 -5.17 7.71
N PRO A 70 -14.26 -4.59 7.54
CA PRO A 70 -15.14 -4.27 8.66
C PRO A 70 -15.67 -5.52 9.41
N GLY A 71 -15.67 -6.67 8.74
CA GLY A 71 -16.09 -7.96 9.28
C GLY A 71 -15.17 -8.49 10.39
N GLN A 72 -15.66 -9.47 11.15
CA GLN A 72 -14.90 -10.08 12.26
C GLN A 72 -13.57 -10.69 11.78
N ALA A 73 -13.56 -11.35 10.61
CA ALA A 73 -12.37 -11.97 10.04
C ALA A 73 -11.28 -10.92 9.76
N GLY A 74 -11.62 -9.81 9.09
CA GLY A 74 -10.67 -8.72 8.80
C GLY A 74 -10.10 -8.07 10.05
N LYS A 75 -10.92 -7.79 11.06
CA LYS A 75 -10.46 -7.29 12.36
C LYS A 75 -9.50 -8.26 13.06
N SER A 76 -9.79 -9.56 13.00
CA SER A 76 -8.96 -10.60 13.61
C SER A 76 -7.63 -10.75 12.88
N GLN A 77 -7.64 -10.67 11.54
CA GLN A 77 -6.46 -10.72 10.70
C GLN A 77 -5.55 -9.51 10.95
N ALA A 78 -6.10 -8.29 10.93
CA ALA A 78 -5.37 -7.07 11.24
C ALA A 78 -4.73 -7.13 12.64
N SER A 79 -5.48 -7.58 13.65
CA SER A 79 -4.94 -7.77 15.01
C SER A 79 -3.79 -8.78 15.05
N SER A 80 -3.88 -9.86 14.27
CA SER A 80 -2.84 -10.89 14.19
C SER A 80 -1.58 -10.37 13.51
N PHE A 81 -1.70 -9.62 12.42
CA PHE A 81 -0.57 -8.97 11.75
C PHE A 81 0.11 -7.91 12.63
N VAL A 82 -0.66 -7.10 13.36
CA VAL A 82 -0.10 -6.13 14.32
C VAL A 82 0.73 -6.84 15.40
N LYS A 83 0.26 -7.99 15.91
CA LYS A 83 1.03 -8.80 16.87
C LYS A 83 2.29 -9.41 16.24
N LEU A 84 2.18 -9.92 15.01
CA LEU A 84 3.30 -10.49 14.26
C LEU A 84 4.42 -9.45 14.05
N LEU A 85 4.05 -8.21 13.80
CA LEU A 85 4.97 -7.09 13.57
C LEU A 85 5.30 -6.29 14.83
N ALA A 86 5.34 -6.95 16.00
CA ALA A 86 5.74 -6.31 17.24
C ALA A 86 7.13 -5.64 17.11
N GLY A 87 7.19 -4.34 17.43
CA GLY A 87 8.40 -3.53 17.33
C GLY A 87 8.59 -2.78 16.00
N TYR A 88 7.61 -2.85 15.09
CA TYR A 88 7.49 -2.00 13.90
C TYR A 88 6.40 -0.94 14.10
N SER A 89 6.44 0.13 13.30
CA SER A 89 5.33 1.08 13.20
C SER A 89 4.27 0.50 12.28
N VAL A 90 3.11 0.12 12.84
CA VAL A 90 2.03 -0.53 12.11
C VAL A 90 0.75 0.28 12.27
N ILE A 91 0.06 0.51 11.15
CA ILE A 91 -1.18 1.27 11.06
C ILE A 91 -2.19 0.35 10.39
N ALA A 92 -3.17 -0.15 11.14
CA ALA A 92 -4.30 -0.89 10.58
C ALA A 92 -5.48 0.08 10.41
N LYS A 93 -6.01 0.24 9.19
CA LYS A 93 -7.17 1.10 8.94
C LYS A 93 -8.32 0.33 8.30
N PRO A 94 -9.57 0.62 8.70
CA PRO A 94 -10.74 0.17 7.96
C PRO A 94 -10.66 0.58 6.50
N ILE A 95 -10.97 -0.34 5.60
CA ILE A 95 -11.20 0.01 4.20
C ILE A 95 -12.61 0.61 4.09
N SER A 96 -12.69 1.86 3.62
CA SER A 96 -13.94 2.58 3.39
C SER A 96 -13.93 3.25 2.03
N GLY A 97 -15.11 3.42 1.44
CA GLY A 97 -15.25 3.90 0.06
C GLY A 97 -14.93 2.80 -0.96
N ASP A 98 -15.38 3.00 -2.18
CA ASP A 98 -15.10 2.07 -3.27
C ASP A 98 -13.64 2.18 -3.75
N LYS A 99 -13.19 1.12 -4.44
CA LYS A 99 -11.82 0.97 -4.93
C LYS A 99 -11.38 2.12 -5.84
N LEU A 100 -12.27 2.59 -6.72
CA LEU A 100 -11.96 3.69 -7.64
C LEU A 100 -11.76 5.01 -6.90
N THR A 101 -12.63 5.32 -5.96
CA THR A 101 -12.53 6.53 -5.13
C THR A 101 -11.21 6.55 -4.36
N ARG A 102 -10.78 5.42 -3.77
CA ARG A 102 -9.50 5.35 -3.04
C ARG A 102 -8.28 5.53 -3.94
N ALA A 103 -8.35 5.06 -5.19
CA ALA A 103 -7.26 5.16 -6.16
C ALA A 103 -7.16 6.54 -6.83
N GLN A 104 -8.22 7.34 -6.79
CA GLN A 104 -8.29 8.63 -7.47
C GLN A 104 -7.14 9.60 -7.11
N PRO A 105 -6.74 9.80 -5.83
CA PRO A 105 -5.63 10.69 -5.48
C PRO A 105 -4.30 10.23 -6.08
N PHE A 106 -4.00 8.94 -5.98
CA PHE A 106 -2.80 8.34 -6.55
C PHE A 106 -2.77 8.48 -8.08
N ALA A 107 -3.85 8.08 -8.76
CA ALA A 107 -3.97 8.16 -10.21
C ALA A 107 -3.79 9.60 -10.73
N ALA A 108 -4.37 10.59 -10.05
CA ALA A 108 -4.19 12.00 -10.40
C ALA A 108 -2.71 12.41 -10.38
N GLN A 109 -1.95 11.98 -9.37
CA GLN A 109 -0.52 12.31 -9.26
C GLN A 109 0.36 11.54 -10.26
N VAL A 110 0.00 10.29 -10.59
CA VAL A 110 0.66 9.56 -11.68
C VAL A 110 0.50 10.31 -13.00
N ASN A 111 -0.72 10.74 -13.33
CA ASN A 111 -1.04 11.37 -14.62
C ASN A 111 -0.34 12.72 -14.85
N VAL A 112 -0.02 13.46 -13.78
CA VAL A 112 0.74 14.72 -13.87
C VAL A 112 2.25 14.55 -13.70
N GLY A 113 2.74 13.32 -13.54
CA GLY A 113 4.17 13.02 -13.46
C GLY A 113 4.80 13.23 -12.08
N ASN A 114 4.00 13.30 -11.02
CA ASN A 114 4.47 13.51 -9.64
C ASN A 114 4.82 12.20 -8.91
N VAL A 115 4.48 11.05 -9.49
CA VAL A 115 4.88 9.73 -9.01
C VAL A 115 5.99 9.18 -9.91
N ARG A 116 7.07 8.74 -9.28
CA ARG A 116 8.24 8.14 -9.92
C ARG A 116 8.44 6.74 -9.39
N MET A 117 9.17 5.93 -10.13
CA MET A 117 9.36 4.52 -9.83
C MET A 117 10.84 4.17 -9.94
N LEU A 118 11.39 3.52 -8.91
CA LEU A 118 12.72 2.94 -9.00
C LEU A 118 12.71 1.73 -9.95
N LYS A 119 13.87 1.43 -10.54
CA LYS A 119 14.03 0.26 -11.41
C LYS A 119 14.11 -1.01 -10.57
N GLY A 120 13.44 -2.05 -11.02
CA GLY A 120 13.36 -3.39 -10.44
C GLY A 120 12.62 -4.36 -11.38
N GLU A 121 12.62 -5.63 -11.03
CA GLU A 121 11.96 -6.66 -11.84
C GLU A 121 10.43 -6.52 -11.84
N TRP A 122 9.86 -5.88 -10.81
CA TRP A 122 8.43 -5.66 -10.64
C TRP A 122 7.84 -4.58 -11.55
N ASN A 123 8.65 -3.72 -12.17
CA ASN A 123 8.15 -2.57 -12.94
C ASN A 123 7.21 -2.98 -14.09
N LYS A 124 7.56 -4.04 -14.83
CA LYS A 124 6.75 -4.47 -15.98
C LYS A 124 5.34 -4.83 -15.55
N ASP A 125 5.24 -5.71 -14.57
CA ASP A 125 3.97 -6.22 -14.07
C ASP A 125 3.13 -5.13 -13.41
N PHE A 126 3.77 -4.22 -12.68
CA PHE A 126 3.09 -3.09 -12.05
C PHE A 126 2.54 -2.09 -13.07
N ILE A 127 3.34 -1.75 -14.09
CA ILE A 127 2.91 -0.85 -15.17
C ILE A 127 1.79 -1.50 -15.99
N ASP A 128 1.89 -2.80 -16.26
CA ASP A 128 0.85 -3.51 -17.01
C ASP A 128 -0.48 -3.54 -16.21
N GLU A 129 -0.45 -3.66 -14.88
CA GLU A 129 -1.66 -3.54 -14.05
C GLU A 129 -2.24 -2.11 -14.06
N LEU A 130 -1.41 -1.09 -13.87
CA LEU A 130 -1.83 0.32 -13.93
C LEU A 130 -2.58 0.68 -15.22
N ARG A 131 -2.15 0.12 -16.36
CA ARG A 131 -2.77 0.38 -17.67
C ARG A 131 -4.17 -0.19 -17.82
N HIS A 132 -4.47 -1.27 -17.11
CA HIS A 132 -5.74 -1.97 -17.24
C HIS A 132 -6.70 -1.67 -16.09
N PHE A 133 -6.23 -1.11 -14.98
CA PHE A 133 -7.06 -0.73 -13.84
C PHE A 133 -8.19 0.24 -14.23
N PRO A 134 -9.44 0.06 -13.76
CA PRO A 134 -9.90 -0.98 -12.83
C PRO A 134 -10.36 -2.28 -13.52
N ASN A 135 -10.24 -2.38 -14.85
CA ASN A 135 -10.83 -3.44 -15.66
C ASN A 135 -9.87 -4.61 -15.94
N GLY A 136 -8.70 -4.62 -15.30
CA GLY A 136 -7.74 -5.71 -15.40
C GLY A 136 -8.21 -6.96 -14.67
N THR A 137 -7.52 -8.08 -14.90
CA THR A 137 -7.77 -9.32 -14.15
C THR A 137 -7.39 -9.20 -12.67
N HIS A 138 -6.42 -8.34 -12.37
CA HIS A 138 -5.91 -8.07 -11.03
C HIS A 138 -5.82 -6.56 -10.82
N ASP A 139 -5.96 -6.14 -9.57
CA ASP A 139 -5.89 -4.75 -9.15
C ASP A 139 -5.20 -4.57 -7.78
N ASP A 140 -4.66 -5.66 -7.23
CA ASP A 140 -4.03 -5.76 -5.91
C ASP A 140 -2.83 -4.80 -5.75
N GLN A 141 -2.03 -4.62 -6.81
CA GLN A 141 -0.90 -3.69 -6.79
C GLN A 141 -1.37 -2.23 -6.78
N VAL A 142 -2.43 -1.92 -7.52
CA VAL A 142 -3.00 -0.56 -7.55
C VAL A 142 -3.68 -0.23 -6.23
N ASP A 143 -4.37 -1.19 -5.60
CA ASP A 143 -4.92 -1.01 -4.26
C ASP A 143 -3.83 -0.72 -3.23
N ALA A 144 -2.81 -1.57 -3.17
CA ALA A 144 -1.72 -1.39 -2.22
C ALA A 144 -0.97 -0.06 -2.48
N ALA A 145 -0.73 0.32 -3.74
CA ALA A 145 -0.12 1.61 -4.07
C ALA A 145 -0.99 2.79 -3.64
N SER A 146 -2.30 2.71 -3.87
CA SER A 146 -3.24 3.76 -3.50
C SER A 146 -3.31 3.95 -1.98
N ASP A 147 -3.35 2.86 -1.21
CA ASP A 147 -3.32 2.91 0.25
C ASP A 147 -1.97 3.45 0.78
N ALA A 148 -0.85 3.09 0.15
CA ALA A 148 0.47 3.62 0.51
C ALA A 148 0.52 5.14 0.24
N PHE A 149 0.05 5.57 -0.92
CA PHE A 149 0.00 6.97 -1.33
C PHE A 149 -0.86 7.78 -0.36
N ASN A 150 -2.07 7.32 -0.07
CA ASN A 150 -2.99 7.99 0.84
C ASN A 150 -2.37 8.12 2.24
N GLU A 151 -1.78 7.06 2.80
CA GLU A 151 -1.12 7.12 4.11
C GLU A 151 0.13 8.00 4.11
N LEU A 152 0.89 8.00 3.00
CA LEU A 152 2.07 8.83 2.84
C LEU A 152 1.71 10.32 2.83
N HIS A 153 0.54 10.69 2.31
CA HIS A 153 0.05 12.08 2.22
C HIS A 153 -1.00 12.46 3.27
N GLU A 154 -1.51 11.50 4.04
CA GLU A 154 -2.29 11.77 5.24
C GLU A 154 -1.41 12.51 6.27
N GLY A 155 -1.92 13.67 6.71
CA GLY A 155 -1.18 14.69 7.46
C GLY A 155 -0.93 15.98 6.67
N PHE A 156 -1.06 15.96 5.33
CA PHE A 156 -1.08 17.18 4.52
C PHE A 156 -2.35 17.99 4.81
N GLU A 157 -3.51 17.33 4.94
CA GLU A 157 -4.78 17.97 5.36
C GLU A 157 -4.66 18.69 6.72
N ALA A 158 -3.97 18.11 7.71
CA ALA A 158 -3.75 18.76 9.00
C ALA A 158 -2.88 20.02 8.88
N PHE A 159 -1.91 20.01 7.95
CA PHE A 159 -1.05 21.17 7.68
C PHE A 159 -1.82 22.31 6.97
N PHE A 160 -2.75 22.02 6.05
CA PHE A 160 -3.60 23.03 5.40
C PHE A 160 -4.77 23.50 6.27
N ALA A 161 -5.31 22.62 7.11
CA ALA A 161 -6.30 22.96 8.13
C ALA A 161 -5.71 23.89 9.19
N ASP A 162 -4.50 23.61 9.69
CA ASP A 162 -3.79 24.50 10.63
C ASP A 162 -3.38 25.83 9.99
N MET A 163 -3.17 25.86 8.67
CA MET A 163 -2.87 27.09 7.93
C MET A 163 -4.11 27.86 7.44
N GLY A 164 -5.33 27.39 7.73
CA GLY A 164 -6.57 28.13 7.44
C GLY A 164 -6.93 28.27 5.95
N PHE A 165 -6.44 27.36 5.10
CA PHE A 165 -6.72 27.39 3.65
C PHE A 165 -7.92 26.54 3.23
N ALA A 166 -8.46 25.70 4.13
CA ALA A 166 -9.74 25.03 3.90
C ALA A 166 -10.88 25.97 4.29
N ARG A 167 -11.65 26.46 3.31
CA ARG A 167 -12.93 27.15 3.49
C ARG A 167 -14.08 26.18 3.36
#